data_AF-A0A3B8U1K1-F1
#
_entry.id   AF-A0A3B8U1K1-F1
#
_cell.length_a   1.000
_cell.length_b   1.000
_cell.length_c   1.000
_cell.angle_alpha   90.00
_cell.angle_beta   90.00
_cell.angle_gamma   90.00
#
_symmetry.space_group_name_H-M   'P 1'
#
loop_
_entity.id
_entity.type
_entity.pdbx_description
1 polymer ?
#
loop_
_entity_poly.entity_id
_entity_poly.type
_entity_poly.pdbx_seq_one_letter_code
_entity_poly.pdbx_strand_id
1 'polypeptide(L)'
;MPRKNTRNTKGKIISAAWKLFYENGYDGTTIEDIIDASGTSRGSFYHYFDGKDALLGTLAYVFDEKYEALRDTLDPAWNAVDKLIYLNHELFLMIEDSISRELLSGLLSTQLQAQGGKHLLDRSRTYFRILREIIAEGLSKKELRTDCTASEIIKAYAMWERA
;
A
#
# COMPACT_ATOMS: atom_id res chain seq x y z
N MET A 1 14.29 6.94 -27.56
CA MET A 1 13.98 5.54 -27.17
C MET A 1 12.89 5.56 -26.11
N PRO A 2 11.75 4.86 -26.28
CA PRO A 2 10.59 5.12 -25.44
C PRO A 2 10.69 4.38 -24.10
N ARG A 3 10.66 5.15 -23.02
CA ARG A 3 10.58 4.74 -21.61
C ARG A 3 9.20 4.13 -21.25
N LYS A 4 8.68 3.17 -22.04
CA LYS A 4 7.26 2.79 -21.98
C LYS A 4 6.90 1.49 -21.24
N ASN A 5 7.85 0.64 -20.82
CA ASN A 5 7.52 -0.67 -20.21
C ASN A 5 8.09 -0.94 -18.80
N THR A 6 8.98 -0.11 -18.27
CA THR A 6 9.62 -0.38 -16.96
C THR A 6 8.65 -0.37 -15.78
N ARG A 7 7.61 0.48 -15.82
CA ARG A 7 6.57 0.51 -14.78
C ARG A 7 5.67 -0.73 -14.81
N ASN A 8 5.46 -1.30 -16.00
CA ASN A 8 4.66 -2.51 -16.19
C ASN A 8 5.43 -3.75 -15.68
N THR A 9 6.71 -3.89 -16.04
CA THR A 9 7.53 -5.03 -15.59
C THR A 9 7.69 -5.08 -14.08
N LYS A 10 8.03 -3.95 -13.43
CA LYS A 10 8.15 -3.91 -11.96
C LYS A 10 6.82 -4.26 -11.28
N GLY A 11 5.70 -3.70 -11.76
CA GLY A 11 4.37 -4.01 -11.25
C GLY A 11 4.02 -5.50 -11.38
N LYS A 12 4.26 -6.11 -12.55
CA LYS A 12 4.05 -7.54 -12.78
C LYS A 12 4.81 -8.43 -11.80
N ILE A 13 6.07 -8.10 -11.51
CA ILE A 13 6.88 -8.84 -10.53
C ILE A 13 6.27 -8.70 -9.13
N ILE A 14 5.89 -7.48 -8.72
CA ILE A 14 5.27 -7.23 -7.41
C ILE A 14 3.95 -8.01 -7.28
N SER A 15 3.04 -7.88 -8.25
CA SER A 15 1.75 -8.56 -8.21
C SER A 15 1.90 -10.08 -8.17
N ALA A 16 2.82 -10.65 -8.97
CA ALA A 16 3.07 -12.10 -8.96
C ALA A 16 3.68 -12.56 -7.63
N ALA A 17 4.63 -11.80 -7.08
CA ALA A 17 5.24 -12.10 -5.78
C ALA A 17 4.21 -12.09 -4.66
N TRP A 18 3.39 -11.05 -4.54
CA TRP A 18 2.37 -10.97 -3.48
C TRP A 18 1.30 -12.03 -3.61
N LYS A 19 0.92 -12.41 -4.85
CA LYS A 19 0.04 -13.55 -5.08
C LYS A 19 0.66 -14.86 -4.58
N LEU A 20 1.91 -15.14 -4.93
CA LEU A 20 2.59 -16.36 -4.49
C LEU A 20 2.85 -16.38 -2.99
N PHE A 21 3.20 -15.24 -2.40
CA PHE A 21 3.36 -15.10 -0.95
C PHE A 21 2.06 -15.39 -0.21
N TYR A 22 0.93 -15.01 -0.79
CA TYR A 22 -0.39 -15.35 -0.26
C TYR A 22 -0.69 -16.85 -0.36
N GLU A 23 -0.46 -17.45 -1.53
CA GLU A 23 -0.82 -18.85 -1.81
C GLU A 23 0.11 -19.85 -1.11
N ASN A 24 1.42 -19.57 -1.08
CA ASN A 24 2.46 -20.52 -0.67
C ASN A 24 3.24 -20.08 0.58
N GLY A 25 2.94 -18.90 1.11
CA GLY A 25 3.76 -18.25 2.14
C GLY A 25 5.05 -17.63 1.59
N TYR A 26 5.66 -16.74 2.39
CA TYR A 26 6.90 -16.08 2.02
C TYR A 26 8.04 -17.08 1.82
N ASP A 27 8.29 -17.94 2.80
CA ASP A 27 9.41 -18.90 2.78
C ASP A 27 9.23 -19.99 1.73
N GLY A 28 7.98 -20.38 1.45
CA GLY A 28 7.62 -21.36 0.43
C GLY A 28 7.72 -20.86 -1.01
N THR A 29 7.94 -19.55 -1.22
CA THR A 29 8.04 -18.95 -2.56
C THR A 29 9.51 -18.69 -2.94
N THR A 30 9.93 -19.16 -4.11
CA THR A 30 11.27 -18.90 -4.66
C THR A 30 11.29 -17.73 -5.64
N ILE A 31 12.48 -17.20 -5.95
CA ILE A 31 12.64 -16.15 -6.96
C ILE A 31 12.26 -16.66 -8.36
N GLU A 32 12.62 -17.91 -8.67
CA GLU A 32 12.22 -18.60 -9.90
C GLU A 32 10.70 -18.66 -10.06
N ASP A 33 9.95 -19.04 -9.01
CA ASP A 33 8.48 -19.08 -9.06
C ASP A 33 7.90 -17.70 -9.44
N ILE A 34 8.47 -16.63 -8.87
CA ILE A 34 8.04 -15.25 -9.14
C ILE A 34 8.36 -14.84 -10.57
N ILE A 35 9.55 -15.18 -11.07
CA ILE A 35 9.96 -14.90 -12.45
C ILE A 35 9.00 -15.57 -13.43
N ASP A 36 8.70 -16.85 -13.20
CA ASP A 36 7.83 -17.65 -14.04
C ASP A 36 6.39 -17.12 -14.01
N ALA A 37 5.84 -16.88 -12.81
CA ALA A 37 4.49 -16.36 -12.63
C ALA A 37 4.30 -14.93 -13.17
N SER A 38 5.34 -14.09 -13.09
CA SER A 38 5.29 -12.72 -13.62
C SER A 38 5.45 -12.65 -15.15
N GLY A 39 5.89 -13.75 -15.79
CA GLY A 39 6.23 -13.78 -17.20
C GLY A 39 7.38 -12.84 -17.56
N THR A 40 8.28 -12.58 -16.62
CA THR A 40 9.45 -11.71 -16.80
C THR A 40 10.73 -12.54 -16.91
N SER A 41 11.87 -11.89 -17.17
CA SER A 41 13.16 -12.58 -17.19
C SER A 41 13.89 -12.43 -15.86
N ARG A 42 14.79 -13.37 -15.56
CA ARG A 42 15.70 -13.27 -14.41
C ARG A 42 16.47 -11.96 -14.37
N GLY A 43 17.00 -11.51 -15.52
CA GLY A 43 17.67 -10.22 -15.62
C GLY A 43 16.76 -9.02 -15.32
N SER A 44 15.46 -9.10 -15.67
CA SER A 44 14.48 -8.08 -15.30
C SER A 44 14.19 -8.08 -13.80
N PHE A 45 14.10 -9.25 -13.16
CA PHE A 45 13.92 -9.35 -11.71
C PHE A 45 15.06 -8.66 -10.97
N TYR A 46 16.31 -9.09 -11.21
CA TYR A 46 17.48 -8.54 -10.52
C TYR A 46 17.80 -7.09 -10.91
N HIS A 47 17.25 -6.58 -12.00
CA HIS A 47 17.31 -5.14 -12.29
C HIS A 47 16.49 -4.30 -11.31
N TYR A 48 15.41 -4.86 -10.74
CA TYR A 48 14.51 -4.13 -9.82
C TYR A 48 14.66 -4.52 -8.36
N PHE A 49 15.00 -5.78 -8.09
CA PHE A 49 14.97 -6.36 -6.74
C PHE A 49 16.26 -7.12 -6.47
N ASP A 50 16.94 -6.76 -5.40
CA ASP A 50 18.14 -7.44 -4.92
C ASP A 50 17.77 -8.67 -4.07
N GLY A 51 16.94 -9.55 -4.66
CA GLY A 51 16.39 -10.73 -4.00
C GLY A 51 14.98 -10.57 -3.43
N LYS A 52 14.54 -11.62 -2.72
CA LYS A 52 13.16 -11.78 -2.25
C LYS A 52 12.79 -10.76 -1.16
N ASP A 53 13.72 -10.40 -0.29
CA ASP A 53 13.48 -9.43 0.80
C ASP A 53 13.17 -8.03 0.28
N ALA A 54 13.74 -7.64 -0.86
CA ALA A 54 13.46 -6.34 -1.49
C ALA A 54 11.99 -6.19 -1.93
N LEU A 55 11.26 -7.30 -2.08
CA LEU A 55 9.83 -7.30 -2.38
C LEU A 55 8.98 -6.96 -1.16
N LEU A 56 9.46 -7.22 0.07
CA LEU A 56 8.74 -6.88 1.30
C LEU A 56 8.55 -5.36 1.42
N GLY A 57 9.56 -4.59 1.02
CA GLY A 57 9.49 -3.13 0.92
C GLY A 57 8.47 -2.62 -0.11
N THR A 58 7.82 -3.51 -0.87
CA THR A 58 6.78 -3.15 -1.83
C THR A 58 5.36 -3.30 -1.31
N LEU A 59 5.13 -3.77 -0.07
CA LEU A 59 3.77 -3.91 0.48
C LEU A 59 3.00 -2.57 0.47
N ALA A 60 3.71 -1.45 0.65
CA ALA A 60 3.12 -0.12 0.49
C ALA A 60 2.48 0.10 -0.90
N TYR A 61 3.02 -0.50 -1.97
CA TYR A 61 2.41 -0.43 -3.30
C TYR A 61 1.11 -1.24 -3.36
N VAL A 62 1.07 -2.43 -2.74
CA VAL A 62 -0.13 -3.27 -2.68
C VAL A 62 -1.25 -2.56 -1.92
N PHE A 63 -0.91 -1.89 -0.80
CA PHE A 63 -1.86 -1.08 -0.06
C PHE A 63 -2.37 0.10 -0.90
N ASP A 64 -1.47 0.78 -1.64
CA ASP A 64 -1.88 1.86 -2.53
C ASP A 64 -2.83 1.37 -3.64
N GLU A 65 -2.59 0.19 -4.22
CA GLU A 65 -3.52 -0.43 -5.20
C GLU A 65 -4.88 -0.76 -4.58
N LYS A 66 -4.92 -1.34 -3.37
CA LYS A 66 -6.17 -1.59 -2.65
C LYS A 66 -6.91 -0.28 -2.37
N TYR A 67 -6.23 0.77 -1.94
CA TYR A 67 -6.87 2.07 -1.68
C TYR A 67 -7.45 2.71 -2.95
N GLU A 68 -6.76 2.63 -4.11
CA GLU A 68 -7.35 3.10 -5.36
C GLU A 68 -8.60 2.29 -5.72
N ALA A 69 -8.57 0.97 -5.57
CA ALA A 69 -9.73 0.12 -5.85
C ALA A 69 -10.92 0.43 -4.92
N LEU A 70 -10.66 0.66 -3.63
CA LEU A 70 -11.68 1.02 -2.66
C LEU A 70 -12.28 2.41 -2.90
N ARG A 71 -11.49 3.34 -3.46
CA ARG A 71 -11.95 4.71 -3.71
C ARG A 71 -13.20 4.75 -4.58
N ASP A 72 -13.27 3.88 -5.58
CA ASP A 72 -14.42 3.78 -6.50
C ASP A 72 -15.65 3.13 -5.85
N THR A 73 -15.50 2.55 -4.65
CA THR A 73 -16.58 1.93 -3.88
C THR A 73 -17.14 2.82 -2.77
N LEU A 74 -16.55 4.01 -2.55
CA LEU A 74 -17.01 4.94 -1.53
C LEU A 74 -18.38 5.51 -1.90
N ASP A 75 -19.34 5.41 -0.99
CA ASP A 75 -20.64 6.05 -1.16
C ASP A 75 -20.49 7.58 -1.01
N PRO A 76 -20.89 8.39 -2.01
CA PRO A 76 -20.87 9.84 -1.92
C PRO A 76 -21.72 10.42 -0.78
N ALA A 77 -22.74 9.68 -0.31
CA ALA A 77 -23.63 10.09 0.76
C ALA A 77 -23.03 9.92 2.17
N TRP A 78 -21.96 9.13 2.31
CA TRP A 78 -21.29 8.94 3.60
C TRP A 78 -20.59 10.22 4.07
N ASN A 79 -20.59 10.44 5.38
CA ASN A 79 -19.77 11.49 5.98
C ASN A 79 -18.29 11.09 5.95
N ALA A 80 -17.41 12.05 6.24
CA ALA A 80 -15.97 11.83 6.23
C ALA A 80 -15.51 10.71 7.18
N VAL A 81 -16.11 10.57 8.35
CA VAL A 81 -15.75 9.54 9.34
C VAL A 81 -16.10 8.15 8.82
N ASP A 82 -17.30 7.97 8.27
CA ASP A 82 -17.75 6.70 7.72
C ASP A 82 -16.88 6.24 6.54
N LYS A 83 -16.48 7.16 5.65
CA LYS A 83 -15.52 6.88 4.57
C LYS A 83 -14.18 6.40 5.13
N LEU A 84 -13.66 7.04 6.18
CA LEU A 84 -12.39 6.65 6.82
C LEU A 84 -12.49 5.28 7.51
N ILE A 85 -13.58 5.02 8.23
CA ILE A 85 -13.85 3.73 8.88
C ILE A 85 -13.91 2.61 7.83
N TYR A 86 -14.63 2.83 6.73
CA TYR A 86 -14.74 1.86 5.65
C TYR A 86 -13.37 1.54 5.04
N LEU A 87 -12.58 2.56 4.70
CA LEU A 87 -11.23 2.35 4.14
C LEU A 87 -10.31 1.57 5.09
N ASN A 88 -10.36 1.85 6.39
CA ASN A 88 -9.59 1.09 7.37
C ASN A 88 -10.08 -0.36 7.43
N HIS A 89 -11.37 -0.56 7.62
CA HIS A 89 -11.97 -1.89 7.75
C HIS A 89 -11.60 -2.78 6.56
N GLU A 90 -11.77 -2.27 5.33
CA GLU A 90 -11.45 -3.00 4.11
C GLU A 90 -9.96 -3.26 3.92
N LEU A 91 -9.09 -2.37 4.39
CA LEU A 91 -7.65 -2.64 4.41
C LEU A 91 -7.31 -3.71 5.43
N PHE A 92 -7.87 -3.63 6.65
CA PHE A 92 -7.63 -4.61 7.70
C PHE A 92 -8.10 -6.00 7.31
N LEU A 93 -9.29 -6.13 6.69
CA LEU A 93 -9.76 -7.40 6.14
C LEU A 93 -8.78 -7.94 5.09
N MET A 94 -8.29 -7.10 4.18
CA MET A 94 -7.29 -7.54 3.19
C MET A 94 -6.00 -8.01 3.87
N ILE A 95 -5.54 -7.31 4.91
CA ILE A 95 -4.34 -7.72 5.67
C ILE A 95 -4.59 -9.07 6.35
N GLU A 96 -5.71 -9.23 7.05
CA GLU A 96 -6.06 -10.46 7.76
C GLU A 96 -6.19 -11.66 6.80
N ASP A 97 -6.87 -11.44 5.67
CA ASP A 97 -7.15 -12.50 4.71
C ASP A 97 -5.96 -12.83 3.82
N SER A 98 -5.08 -11.86 3.52
CA SER A 98 -4.10 -11.97 2.43
C SER A 98 -2.64 -11.77 2.82
N ILE A 99 -2.35 -11.29 4.02
CA ILE A 99 -0.99 -10.94 4.45
C ILE A 99 -0.58 -11.78 5.66
N SER A 100 0.37 -12.68 5.46
CA SER A 100 0.89 -13.51 6.57
C SER A 100 1.59 -12.65 7.63
N ARG A 101 1.66 -13.16 8.87
CA ARG A 101 2.35 -12.47 9.98
C ARG A 101 3.82 -12.22 9.66
N GLU A 102 4.46 -13.14 8.95
CA GLU A 102 5.86 -13.07 8.55
C GLU A 102 6.07 -11.93 7.53
N LEU A 103 5.19 -11.79 6.55
CA LEU A 103 5.21 -10.69 5.58
C LEU A 103 4.97 -9.33 6.25
N LEU A 104 4.01 -9.28 7.17
CA LEU A 104 3.71 -8.06 7.93
C LEU A 104 4.90 -7.66 8.80
N SER A 105 5.51 -8.61 9.51
CA SER A 105 6.73 -8.40 10.30
C SER A 105 7.90 -7.93 9.43
N GLY A 106 8.09 -8.55 8.27
CA GLY A 106 9.10 -8.17 7.29
C GLY A 106 8.91 -6.71 6.83
N LEU A 107 7.68 -6.33 6.48
CA LEU A 107 7.37 -4.94 6.15
C LEU A 107 7.71 -4.00 7.32
N LEU A 108 7.19 -4.27 8.52
CA LEU A 108 7.40 -3.39 9.68
C LEU A 108 8.89 -3.24 10.01
N SER A 109 9.68 -4.31 9.83
CA SER A 109 11.14 -4.24 9.94
C SER A 109 11.75 -3.29 8.90
N THR A 110 11.33 -3.37 7.63
CA THR A 110 11.80 -2.43 6.61
C THR A 110 11.41 -0.97 6.91
N GLN A 111 10.29 -0.73 7.59
CA GLN A 111 9.90 0.62 8.01
C GLN A 111 10.89 1.22 9.02
N LEU A 112 11.42 0.39 9.93
CA LEU A 112 12.39 0.82 10.93
C LEU A 112 13.80 1.03 10.34
N GLN A 113 14.14 0.28 9.30
CA GLN A 113 15.47 0.33 8.67
C GLN A 113 15.57 1.34 7.52
N ALA A 114 14.45 1.75 6.93
CA ALA A 114 14.44 2.61 5.75
C ALA A 114 14.81 4.06 6.08
N GLN A 115 16.09 4.42 5.91
CA GLN A 115 16.48 5.80 5.63
C GLN A 115 16.28 6.10 4.12
N GLY A 116 15.03 6.41 3.71
CA GLY A 116 14.76 7.03 2.40
C GLY A 116 14.03 6.22 1.32
N GLY A 117 13.45 5.06 1.63
CA GLY A 117 12.48 4.36 0.74
C GLY A 117 11.05 4.91 0.85
N LYS A 118 10.13 4.51 -0.04
CA LYS A 118 8.68 4.80 0.08
C LYS A 118 8.10 4.11 1.33
N HIS A 119 8.28 4.76 2.47
CA HIS A 119 7.76 4.37 3.76
C HIS A 119 6.23 4.47 3.76
N LEU A 120 5.54 3.74 4.64
CA LEU A 120 4.09 3.82 4.80
C LEU A 120 3.62 5.26 5.03
N LEU A 121 4.46 6.04 5.71
CA LEU A 121 4.25 7.45 6.05
C LEU A 121 4.72 8.45 4.98
N ASP A 122 5.14 8.00 3.79
CA ASP A 122 5.44 8.90 2.67
C ASP A 122 4.17 9.64 2.24
N ARG A 123 4.17 10.97 2.42
CA ARG A 123 3.03 11.87 2.16
C ARG A 123 2.63 11.98 0.69
N SER A 124 3.49 11.51 -0.22
CA SER A 124 3.23 11.47 -1.67
C SER A 124 2.37 10.27 -2.09
N ARG A 125 2.15 9.30 -1.19
CA ARG A 125 1.38 8.08 -1.47
C ARG A 125 -0.11 8.35 -1.71
N THR A 126 -0.74 7.42 -2.43
CA THR A 126 -2.18 7.41 -2.73
C THR A 126 -3.01 7.56 -1.46
N TYR A 127 -2.65 6.83 -0.40
CA TYR A 127 -3.33 6.95 0.89
C TYR A 127 -3.48 8.40 1.37
N PHE A 128 -2.38 9.17 1.42
CA PHE A 128 -2.44 10.55 1.92
C PHE A 128 -3.20 11.49 0.98
N ARG A 129 -3.24 11.17 -0.32
CA ARG A 129 -4.08 11.90 -1.28
C ARG A 129 -5.56 11.67 -0.97
N ILE A 130 -5.97 10.42 -0.78
CA ILE A 130 -7.37 10.07 -0.44
C ILE A 130 -7.77 10.68 0.91
N LEU A 131 -6.90 10.59 1.94
CA LEU A 131 -7.17 11.25 3.23
C LEU A 131 -7.37 12.75 3.10
N ARG A 132 -6.52 13.43 2.30
CA ARG A 132 -6.66 14.87 2.04
C ARG A 132 -8.01 15.20 1.43
N GLU A 133 -8.45 14.43 0.45
CA GLU A 133 -9.73 14.62 -0.21
C GLU A 133 -10.91 14.45 0.78
N ILE A 134 -10.95 13.34 1.52
CA ILE A 134 -12.02 13.04 2.48
C ILE A 134 -12.07 14.07 3.63
N ILE A 135 -10.92 14.41 4.21
CA ILE A 135 -10.87 15.33 5.36
C ILE A 135 -11.18 16.77 4.93
N ALA A 136 -10.73 17.20 3.75
CA ALA A 136 -11.08 18.51 3.22
C ALA A 136 -12.59 18.63 2.95
N GLU A 137 -13.20 17.58 2.38
CA GLU A 137 -14.65 17.50 2.18
C GLU A 137 -15.39 17.60 3.52
N GLY A 138 -15.00 16.79 4.52
CA GLY A 138 -15.61 16.78 5.84
C GLY A 138 -15.50 18.11 6.59
N LEU A 139 -14.36 18.81 6.47
CA LEU A 139 -14.20 20.16 7.03
C LEU A 139 -15.12 21.18 6.35
N SER A 140 -15.27 21.12 5.02
CA SER A 140 -16.16 22.02 4.28
C SER A 140 -17.63 21.82 4.67
N LYS A 141 -18.03 20.58 4.95
CA LYS A 141 -19.37 20.17 5.36
C LYS A 141 -19.60 20.32 6.87
N LYS A 142 -18.59 20.72 7.64
CA LYS A 142 -18.61 20.81 9.12
C LYS A 142 -18.91 19.46 9.81
N GLU A 143 -18.55 18.36 9.17
CA GLU A 143 -18.63 17.01 9.75
C GLU A 143 -17.47 16.75 10.73
N LEU A 144 -16.37 17.47 10.56
CA LEU A 144 -15.17 17.41 11.38
C LEU A 144 -14.97 18.71 12.17
N ARG A 145 -14.23 18.63 13.28
CA ARG A 145 -13.85 19.79 14.08
C ARG A 145 -13.11 20.84 13.22
N THR A 146 -13.49 22.10 13.34
CA THR A 146 -12.95 23.20 12.50
C THR A 146 -11.87 24.03 13.17
N ASP A 147 -11.53 23.71 14.42
CA ASP A 147 -10.45 24.33 15.19
C ASP A 147 -9.07 23.71 14.91
N CYS A 148 -9.00 22.74 13.98
CA CYS A 148 -7.77 22.15 13.47
C CYS A 148 -7.72 22.25 11.95
N THR A 149 -6.51 22.36 11.41
CA THR A 149 -6.26 22.29 9.96
C THR A 149 -6.38 20.86 9.45
N ALA A 150 -6.70 20.68 8.17
CA ALA A 150 -6.72 19.36 7.52
C ALA A 150 -5.39 18.60 7.71
N SER A 151 -4.27 19.32 7.64
CA SER A 151 -2.93 18.75 7.81
C SER A 151 -2.72 18.17 9.22
N GLU A 152 -3.21 18.84 10.27
CA GLU A 152 -3.13 18.36 11.64
C GLU A 152 -4.00 17.11 11.85
N ILE A 153 -5.22 17.12 11.32
CA ILE A 153 -6.13 15.96 11.39
C ILE A 153 -5.51 14.76 10.67
N ILE A 154 -5.01 14.94 9.44
CA ILE A 154 -4.36 13.87 8.67
C ILE A 154 -3.16 13.32 9.41
N LYS A 155 -2.32 14.19 10.00
CA LYS A 155 -1.14 13.76 10.74
C LYS A 155 -1.54 12.94 11.97
N ALA A 156 -2.52 13.40 12.75
CA ALA A 156 -3.00 12.68 13.92
C ALA A 156 -3.62 11.33 13.53
N TYR A 157 -4.51 11.32 12.54
CA TYR A 157 -5.15 10.10 12.04
C TYR A 157 -4.12 9.09 11.52
N ALA A 158 -3.21 9.50 10.64
CA ALA A 158 -2.20 8.60 10.08
C ALA A 158 -1.18 8.13 11.11
N MET A 159 -0.95 8.88 12.19
CA MET A 159 -0.13 8.40 13.32
C MET A 159 -0.89 7.33 14.12
N TRP A 160 -2.18 7.50 14.41
CA TRP A 160 -2.93 6.52 15.22
C TRP A 160 -3.35 5.27 14.46
N GLU A 161 -3.60 5.38 13.16
CA GLU A 161 -3.95 4.21 12.33
C GLU A 161 -2.72 3.33 12.04
N ARG A 162 -1.50 3.90 12.09
CA ARG A 162 -0.28 3.24 11.62
C ARG A 162 0.85 3.10 12.64
N ALA A 163 0.67 3.58 13.86
CA ALA A 163 1.59 3.37 14.98
C ALA A 163 0.96 2.42 15.99
#